data_AF-A0A955H622-F1
#
_entry.id   AF-A0A955H622-F1
#
_cell.length_a   1.000
_cell.length_b   1.000
_cell.length_c   1.000
_cell.angle_alpha   90.00
_cell.angle_beta   90.00
_cell.angle_gamma   90.00
#
_symmetry.space_group_name_H-M   'P 1'
#
loop_
_entity.id
_entity.type
_entity.pdbx_description
1 polymer ?
#
loop_
_entity_poly.entity_id
_entity_poly.type
_entity_poly.pdbx_seq_one_letter_code
_entity_poly.pdbx_strand_id
1 'polypeptide(L)'
;MKKILSSLLLIPAVFLPLVSSAQIANSSDAGPFQALLVNIVTFINDILIPFIIAIGFLFFVWGMFLYFILGGADDEKKLKGRSLMIHATIGFVVIIIFFGVVNLLTSSTGLEGEALRNIPAVEIP
;
A
#
# COMPACT_ATOMS: atom_id res chain seq x y z
N MET A 1 36.30 8.60 -25.63
CA MET A 1 35.20 9.37 -24.99
C MET A 1 33.78 8.88 -25.33
N LYS A 2 33.53 8.18 -26.45
CA LYS A 2 32.17 7.68 -26.79
C LYS A 2 31.64 6.54 -25.91
N LYS A 3 32.52 5.66 -25.39
CA LYS A 3 32.14 4.49 -24.57
C LYS A 3 31.64 4.87 -23.17
N ILE A 4 32.20 5.92 -22.58
CA ILE A 4 31.81 6.43 -21.25
C ILE A 4 30.49 7.21 -21.34
N LEU A 5 30.28 7.93 -22.45
CA LEU A 5 29.00 8.59 -22.73
C LEU A 5 27.87 7.56 -22.97
N SER A 6 28.20 6.43 -23.62
CA SER A 6 27.24 5.33 -23.82
C SER A 6 26.91 4.58 -22.52
N SER A 7 27.86 4.39 -21.60
CA SER A 7 27.57 3.75 -20.31
C SER A 7 26.77 4.65 -19.36
N LEU A 8 26.93 5.97 -19.46
CA LEU A 8 26.19 6.94 -18.66
C LEU A 8 24.70 7.02 -19.07
N LEU A 9 24.40 6.79 -20.35
CA LEU A 9 23.02 6.69 -20.87
C LEU A 9 22.36 5.33 -20.61
N LEU A 10 23.15 4.28 -20.33
CA LEU A 10 22.60 2.94 -20.05
C LEU A 10 21.90 2.86 -18.69
N ILE A 11 22.33 3.67 -17.71
CA ILE A 11 21.77 3.69 -16.36
C ILE A 11 20.29 4.13 -16.39
N PRO A 12 19.90 5.27 -17.00
CA PRO A 12 18.49 5.62 -17.14
C PRO A 12 17.73 4.66 -18.07
N ALA A 13 18.40 4.02 -19.04
CA ALA A 13 17.76 3.04 -19.91
C ALA A 13 17.27 1.77 -19.19
N VAL A 14 17.96 1.34 -18.12
CA VAL A 14 17.53 0.22 -17.26
C VAL A 14 16.34 0.61 -16.36
N PHE A 15 16.14 1.91 -16.12
CA PHE A 15 14.97 2.45 -15.42
C PHE A 15 13.81 2.79 -16.37
N LEU A 16 14.01 2.78 -17.71
CA LEU A 16 12.92 2.99 -18.68
C LEU A 16 11.76 1.99 -18.49
N PRO A 17 11.99 0.70 -18.22
CA PRO A 17 10.90 -0.23 -17.92
C PRO A 17 10.14 0.14 -16.64
N LEU A 18 10.81 0.65 -15.60
CA LEU A 18 10.17 1.09 -14.35
C LEU A 18 9.28 2.34 -14.54
N VAL A 19 9.64 3.24 -15.46
CA VAL A 19 8.78 4.38 -15.84
C VAL A 19 7.75 4.01 -16.92
N SER A 20 8.03 2.98 -17.72
CA SER A 20 7.05 2.38 -18.64
C SER A 20 5.95 1.61 -17.91
N SER A 21 6.20 1.11 -16.69
CA SER A 21 5.13 0.60 -15.82
C SER A 21 4.26 1.70 -15.19
N ALA A 22 4.57 2.99 -15.42
CA ALA A 22 3.77 4.12 -14.97
C ALA A 22 2.91 4.75 -16.08
N GLN A 23 2.97 4.26 -17.33
CA GLN A 23 2.08 4.72 -18.39
C GLN A 23 0.73 4.01 -18.26
N ILE A 24 -0.17 4.74 -17.59
CA ILE A 24 -1.57 4.45 -17.39
C ILE A 24 -2.29 4.73 -18.71
N ALA A 25 -2.53 3.70 -19.49
CA ALA A 25 -3.54 3.74 -20.54
C ALA A 25 -4.75 2.96 -20.03
N ASN A 26 -5.78 3.67 -19.56
CA ASN A 26 -7.14 3.16 -19.56
C ASN A 26 -8.08 4.32 -19.88
N SER A 27 -8.59 4.26 -21.09
CA SER A 27 -9.52 5.16 -21.75
C SER A 27 -10.87 5.15 -21.03
N SER A 28 -11.30 6.31 -20.54
CA SER A 28 -12.69 6.83 -20.44
C SER A 28 -12.90 7.63 -19.14
N ASP A 29 -13.25 8.92 -19.30
CA ASP A 29 -13.82 9.85 -18.31
C ASP A 29 -12.99 10.28 -17.08
N ALA A 30 -12.06 11.24 -17.26
CA ALA A 30 -11.81 12.48 -16.46
C ALA A 30 -10.36 13.05 -16.54
N GLY A 31 -9.53 12.64 -17.51
CA GLY A 31 -8.23 13.28 -17.79
C GLY A 31 -7.08 12.85 -16.86
N PRO A 32 -5.88 13.47 -17.01
CA PRO A 32 -4.64 12.98 -16.38
C PRO A 32 -4.67 12.95 -14.84
N PHE A 33 -5.37 13.88 -14.20
CA PHE A 33 -5.44 13.98 -12.74
C PHE A 33 -6.19 12.81 -12.10
N GLN A 34 -7.33 12.40 -12.68
CA GLN A 34 -8.08 11.26 -12.19
C GLN A 34 -7.28 9.96 -12.37
N ALA A 35 -6.58 9.80 -13.50
CA ALA A 35 -5.68 8.66 -13.70
C ALA A 35 -4.63 8.56 -12.59
N LEU A 36 -4.04 9.68 -12.16
CA LEU A 36 -3.12 9.69 -11.03
C LEU A 36 -3.79 9.27 -9.71
N LEU A 37 -5.00 9.78 -9.42
CA LEU A 37 -5.72 9.42 -8.19
C LEU A 37 -6.08 7.93 -8.15
N VAL A 38 -6.62 7.39 -9.23
CA VAL A 38 -6.96 5.97 -9.34
C VAL A 38 -5.71 5.12 -9.11
N ASN A 39 -4.59 5.47 -9.76
CA ASN A 39 -3.34 4.75 -9.58
C ASN A 39 -2.81 4.76 -8.15
N ILE A 40 -2.90 5.90 -7.47
CA ILE A 40 -2.48 6.00 -6.06
C ILE A 40 -3.35 5.10 -5.19
N VAL A 41 -4.67 5.12 -5.39
CA VAL A 41 -5.60 4.28 -4.62
C VAL A 41 -5.36 2.79 -4.90
N THR A 42 -5.20 2.39 -6.15
CA THR A 42 -4.87 1.01 -6.55
C THR A 42 -3.55 0.56 -5.95
N PHE A 43 -2.50 1.39 -6.02
CA PHE A 43 -1.20 1.07 -5.41
C PHE A 43 -1.30 0.87 -3.89
N ILE A 44 -2.04 1.75 -3.21
CA ILE A 44 -2.21 1.65 -1.76
C ILE A 44 -2.94 0.35 -1.38
N ASN A 45 -4.04 0.04 -2.06
CA ASN A 45 -4.87 -1.13 -1.77
C ASN A 45 -4.17 -2.45 -2.12
N ASP A 46 -3.52 -2.52 -3.27
CA ASP A 46 -2.99 -3.79 -3.79
C ASP A 46 -1.57 -4.10 -3.31
N ILE A 47 -0.79 -3.06 -2.96
CA ILE A 47 0.63 -3.21 -2.64
C ILE A 47 0.91 -2.75 -1.21
N LEU A 48 0.62 -1.48 -0.88
CA LEU A 48 1.07 -0.89 0.37
C LEU A 48 0.43 -1.56 1.60
N ILE A 49 -0.87 -1.80 1.56
CA ILE A 49 -1.62 -2.34 2.70
C ILE A 49 -1.24 -3.81 2.96
N PRO A 50 -1.25 -4.73 1.96
CA PRO A 50 -0.75 -6.09 2.16
C PRO A 50 0.68 -6.14 2.68
N PHE A 51 1.54 -5.22 2.20
CA PHE A 51 2.92 -5.11 2.66
C PHE A 51 3.05 -4.71 4.13
N ILE A 52 2.27 -3.72 4.60
CA ILE A 52 2.25 -3.32 6.01
C ILE A 52 1.74 -4.46 6.90
N ILE A 53 0.69 -5.18 6.45
CA ILE A 53 0.17 -6.35 7.19
C ILE A 53 1.24 -7.45 7.29
N ALA A 54 1.96 -7.73 6.20
CA ALA A 54 3.04 -8.71 6.20
C ALA A 54 4.16 -8.34 7.18
N ILE A 55 4.56 -7.06 7.24
CA ILE A 55 5.55 -6.58 8.21
C ILE A 55 5.02 -6.69 9.64
N GLY A 56 3.77 -6.26 9.88
CA GLY A 56 3.12 -6.40 11.17
C GLY A 56 3.07 -7.86 11.63
N PHE A 57 2.83 -8.78 10.71
CA PHE A 57 2.79 -10.22 10.99
C PHE A 57 4.17 -10.75 11.35
N LEU A 58 5.21 -10.29 10.66
CA LEU A 58 6.59 -10.64 10.99
C LEU A 58 6.98 -10.17 12.40
N PHE A 59 6.60 -8.95 12.78
CA PHE A 59 6.83 -8.44 14.15
C PHE A 59 6.01 -9.20 15.19
N PHE A 60 4.77 -9.58 14.87
CA PHE A 60 3.96 -10.40 15.77
C PHE A 60 4.61 -11.76 16.03
N VAL A 61 5.06 -12.45 14.97
CA VAL A 61 5.75 -13.74 15.06
C VAL A 61 7.08 -13.58 15.81
N TRP A 62 7.84 -12.51 15.56
CA TRP A 62 9.06 -12.21 16.33
C TRP A 62 8.79 -12.02 17.82
N GLY A 63 7.68 -11.34 18.16
CA GLY A 63 7.22 -11.17 19.54
C GLY A 63 6.88 -12.51 20.20
N MET A 64 6.26 -13.42 19.44
CA MET A 64 5.98 -14.79 19.87
C MET A 64 7.27 -15.57 20.15
N PHE A 65 8.26 -15.51 19.27
CA PHE A 65 9.57 -16.14 19.48
C PHE A 65 10.27 -15.60 20.74
N LEU A 66 10.27 -14.29 20.94
CA LEU A 66 10.81 -13.65 22.15
C LEU A 66 10.10 -14.11 23.42
N TYR A 67 8.78 -14.19 23.38
CA TYR A 67 7.96 -14.56 24.53
C TYR A 67 8.10 -16.04 24.91
N PHE A 68 7.99 -16.95 23.94
CA PHE A 68 7.91 -18.39 24.19
C PHE A 68 9.26 -19.10 24.22
N ILE A 69 10.24 -18.68 23.41
CA ILE A 69 11.53 -19.35 23.34
C ILE A 69 12.55 -18.72 24.28
N LEU A 70 12.72 -17.39 24.19
CA LEU A 70 13.71 -16.68 24.99
C LEU A 70 13.19 -16.26 26.38
N GLY A 71 11.88 -16.14 26.55
CA GLY A 71 11.22 -15.73 27.79
C GLY A 71 11.04 -16.84 28.84
N GLY A 72 11.49 -18.06 28.57
CA GLY A 72 11.40 -19.18 29.51
C GLY A 72 12.35 -19.09 30.72
N ALA A 73 13.46 -18.36 30.56
CA ALA A 73 14.49 -18.20 31.60
C ALA A 73 14.73 -16.73 32.01
N ASP A 74 14.04 -15.78 31.36
CA ASP A 74 14.27 -14.33 31.50
C ASP A 74 12.94 -13.57 31.37
N ASP A 75 12.47 -13.02 32.49
CA ASP A 75 11.21 -12.26 32.55
C ASP A 75 11.28 -10.95 31.75
N GLU A 76 12.45 -10.36 31.51
CA GLU A 76 12.57 -9.12 30.73
C GLU A 76 12.23 -9.38 29.26
N LYS A 77 12.72 -10.48 28.70
CA LYS A 77 12.45 -10.86 27.29
C LYS A 77 11.00 -11.25 27.08
N LYS A 78 10.39 -11.87 28.08
CA LYS A 78 8.96 -12.16 28.11
C LYS A 78 8.12 -10.87 28.10
N LEU A 79 8.47 -9.87 28.90
CA LEU A 79 7.78 -8.57 28.88
C LEU A 79 7.93 -7.86 27.52
N LYS A 80 9.13 -7.87 26.93
CA LYS A 80 9.38 -7.33 25.58
C LYS A 80 8.57 -8.05 24.50
N GLY A 81 8.59 -9.39 24.48
CA GLY A 81 7.83 -10.19 23.52
C GLY A 81 6.33 -9.94 23.60
N ARG A 82 5.79 -9.89 24.83
CA ARG A 82 4.38 -9.55 25.07
C ARG A 82 4.03 -8.16 24.56
N SER A 83 4.86 -7.16 24.88
CA SER A 83 4.66 -5.80 24.40
C SER A 83 4.63 -5.76 22.88
N LEU A 84 5.62 -6.39 22.21
CA LEU A 84 5.71 -6.39 20.75
C LEU A 84 4.46 -7.02 20.08
N MET A 85 3.97 -8.15 20.61
CA MET A 85 2.75 -8.77 20.11
C MET A 85 1.53 -7.85 20.28
N ILE A 86 1.39 -7.18 21.42
CA ILE A 86 0.26 -6.27 21.67
C ILE A 86 0.28 -5.10 20.67
N HIS A 87 1.45 -4.48 20.45
CA HIS A 87 1.58 -3.37 19.51
C HIS A 87 1.28 -3.80 18.06
N ALA A 88 1.73 -5.00 17.66
CA ALA A 88 1.41 -5.55 16.34
C ALA A 88 -0.10 -5.80 16.18
N THR A 89 -0.76 -6.38 17.20
CA THR A 89 -2.21 -6.60 17.19
C THR A 89 -2.99 -5.29 17.12
N ILE A 90 -2.58 -4.26 17.88
CA ILE A 90 -3.20 -2.93 17.79
C ILE A 90 -3.08 -2.38 16.37
N GLY A 91 -1.92 -2.53 15.73
CA GLY A 91 -1.71 -2.15 14.33
C GLY A 91 -2.70 -2.82 13.38
N PHE A 92 -2.93 -4.13 13.53
CA PHE A 92 -3.92 -4.85 12.72
C PHE A 92 -5.35 -4.37 12.95
N VAL A 93 -5.72 -4.14 14.21
CA VAL A 93 -7.06 -3.65 14.56
C VAL A 93 -7.30 -2.28 13.93
N VAL A 94 -6.32 -1.37 13.96
CA VAL A 94 -6.45 -0.04 13.34
C VAL A 94 -6.69 -0.15 11.83
N ILE A 95 -5.97 -1.03 11.13
CA ILE A 95 -6.17 -1.26 9.69
C ILE A 95 -7.59 -1.77 9.43
N ILE A 96 -8.05 -2.75 10.19
CA ILE A 96 -9.41 -3.32 10.03
C ILE A 96 -10.48 -2.27 10.29
N ILE A 97 -10.34 -1.45 11.34
CA ILE A 97 -11.28 -0.36 11.64
C ILE A 97 -11.31 0.65 10.50
N PHE A 98 -10.15 1.05 9.98
CA PHE A 98 -10.07 2.00 8.87
C PHE A 98 -10.84 1.49 7.64
N PHE A 99 -10.62 0.23 7.23
CA PHE A 99 -11.38 -0.37 6.13
C PHE A 99 -12.85 -0.54 6.44
N GLY A 100 -13.20 -0.91 7.68
CA GLY A 100 -14.59 -1.03 8.11
C GLY A 100 -15.34 0.30 7.99
N VAL A 101 -14.70 1.41 8.38
CA VAL A 101 -15.28 2.75 8.24
C VAL A 101 -15.37 3.17 6.77
N VAL A 102 -14.32 2.97 5.97
CA VAL A 102 -14.35 3.28 4.54
C VAL A 102 -15.48 2.52 3.84
N ASN A 103 -15.59 1.21 4.11
CA ASN A 103 -16.63 0.38 3.53
C ASN A 103 -18.04 0.82 3.99
N LEU A 104 -18.20 1.13 5.27
CA LEU A 104 -19.46 1.65 5.80
C LEU A 104 -19.88 2.94 5.09
N LEU A 105 -18.94 3.87 4.86
CA LEU A 105 -19.21 5.12 4.16
C LEU A 105 -19.57 4.90 2.69
N THR A 106 -18.87 4.00 1.99
CA THR A 106 -19.18 3.71 0.58
C THR A 106 -20.55 3.04 0.43
N SER A 107 -20.88 2.09 1.32
CA SER A 107 -22.18 1.43 1.33
C SER A 107 -23.31 2.38 1.74
N SER A 108 -23.08 3.29 2.71
CA SER A 108 -24.13 4.21 3.17
C SER A 108 -24.41 5.34 2.20
N THR A 109 -23.44 5.73 1.37
CA THR A 109 -23.58 6.82 0.39
C THR A 109 -24.07 6.33 -0.98
N GLY A 110 -24.22 5.02 -1.17
CA GLY A 110 -24.62 4.43 -2.44
C GLY A 110 -23.52 4.53 -3.52
N LEU A 111 -22.28 4.74 -3.11
CA LEU A 111 -21.11 4.80 -3.99
C LEU A 111 -20.50 3.40 -4.25
N GLU A 112 -21.16 2.36 -3.75
CA GLU A 112 -20.75 0.98 -3.91
C GLU A 112 -21.01 0.52 -5.36
N GLY A 113 -19.94 0.41 -6.16
CA GLY A 113 -20.00 -0.11 -7.53
C GLY A 113 -20.23 0.92 -8.64
N GLU A 114 -20.38 2.21 -8.33
CA GLU A 114 -20.42 3.26 -9.35
C GLU A 114 -18.99 3.67 -9.73
N ALA A 115 -18.51 3.18 -10.88
CA ALA A 115 -17.51 3.93 -11.64
C ALA A 115 -18.08 5.33 -11.88
N LEU A 116 -17.25 6.38 -11.87
CA LEU A 116 -17.64 7.80 -11.96
C LEU A 116 -18.32 8.15 -13.31
N ARG A 117 -19.46 7.53 -13.61
CA ARG A 117 -20.19 7.53 -14.90
C ARG A 117 -21.10 8.75 -15.05
N ASN A 118 -21.03 9.69 -14.11
CA ASN A 118 -21.92 10.84 -14.09
C ASN A 118 -21.25 12.07 -13.49
N ILE A 119 -20.00 12.34 -13.90
CA ILE A 119 -19.44 13.67 -13.74
C ILE A 119 -19.91 14.53 -14.93
N PRO A 120 -20.42 15.76 -14.69
CA PRO A 120 -20.80 16.63 -15.79
C PRO A 120 -19.57 16.96 -16.65
N ALA A 121 -19.57 16.47 -17.89
CA ALA A 121 -18.57 16.82 -18.88
C ALA A 121 -18.92 18.19 -19.49
N VAL A 122 -17.98 19.13 -19.44
CA VAL A 122 -18.08 20.37 -20.21
C VAL A 122 -17.53 20.08 -21.59
N GLU A 123 -18.40 20.06 -22.60
CA GLU A 123 -18.02 19.93 -24.00
C GLU A 123 -17.29 21.21 -24.42
N ILE A 124 -15.97 21.11 -24.61
CA ILE A 124 -15.12 22.21 -25.11
C ILE A 124 -15.08 22.10 -26.64
N PRO A 125 -15.46 23.15 -27.39
CA PRO A 125 -15.46 23.14 -28.86
C PRO A 125 -14.05 23.08 -29.47
#